data_AF-R6YYS8-F1
#
_entry.id   AF-R6YYS8-F1
#
_cell.length_a   1.000
_cell.length_b   1.000
_cell.length_c   1.000
_cell.angle_alpha   90.00
_cell.angle_beta   90.00
_cell.angle_gamma   90.00
#
_symmetry.space_group_name_H-M   'P 1'
#
loop_
_entity.id
_entity.type
_entity.pdbx_description
1 polymer ?
#
loop_
_entity_poly.entity_id
_entity_poly.type
_entity_poly.pdbx_seq_one_letter_code
_entity_poly.pdbx_strand_id
1 'polypeptide(L)'
;MENNYYRITAYHPEKDISIIMDSFGLFEKKWQFSADLIKKGFKILEVSDDSQFTEGNIPLLVEPSDKYILRAYATGKPDIVSSKVTLNDKYYICNN
;
A
#
# COMPACT_ATOMS: atom_id res chain seq x y z
N MET A 1 12.87 7.65 15.91
CA MET A 1 11.97 6.50 16.04
C MET A 1 11.72 6.04 14.62
N GLU A 2 12.16 4.84 14.27
CA GLU A 2 12.09 4.35 12.89
C GLU A 2 10.61 4.16 12.51
N ASN A 3 10.07 5.09 11.73
CA ASN A 3 8.74 4.97 11.14
C ASN A 3 8.80 3.86 10.08
N ASN A 4 8.68 2.60 10.51
CA ASN A 4 8.57 1.43 9.64
C ASN A 4 7.15 1.33 9.06
N TYR A 5 6.69 2.43 8.50
CA TYR A 5 5.42 2.51 7.82
C TYR A 5 5.64 2.22 6.35
N TYR A 6 4.96 1.20 5.84
CA TYR A 6 4.99 0.80 4.45
C TYR A 6 3.57 0.70 3.93
N ARG A 7 3.31 1.42 2.84
CA ARG A 7 2.10 1.29 2.03
C ARG A 7 2.42 0.43 0.83
N ILE A 8 1.64 -0.60 0.61
CA ILE A 8 1.75 -1.44 -0.58
C ILE A 8 0.45 -1.40 -1.37
N THR A 9 0.58 -1.21 -2.67
CA THR A 9 -0.50 -1.33 -3.63
C THR A 9 -0.28 -2.62 -4.41
N ALA A 10 -1.24 -3.53 -4.32
CA ALA A 10 -1.17 -4.82 -4.95
C ALA A 10 -2.44 -5.09 -5.77
N TYR A 11 -2.32 -5.87 -6.84
CA TYR A 11 -3.40 -6.21 -7.76
C TYR A 11 -3.48 -7.71 -7.96
N HIS A 12 -4.66 -8.27 -7.75
CA HIS A 12 -4.96 -9.68 -7.95
C HIS A 12 -5.52 -9.88 -9.37
N PRO A 13 -4.76 -10.47 -10.30
CA PRO A 13 -5.21 -10.67 -11.67
C PRO A 13 -6.37 -11.66 -11.78
N GLU A 14 -6.42 -12.70 -10.96
CA GLU A 14 -7.52 -13.69 -11.03
C GLU A 14 -8.89 -13.12 -10.62
N LYS A 15 -8.90 -12.22 -9.64
CA LYS A 15 -10.12 -11.60 -9.12
C LYS A 15 -10.40 -10.22 -9.73
N ASP A 16 -9.46 -9.70 -10.53
CA ASP A 16 -9.47 -8.33 -11.05
C ASP A 16 -9.70 -7.32 -9.91
N ILE A 17 -8.93 -7.43 -8.82
CA ILE A 17 -9.04 -6.52 -7.67
C ILE A 17 -7.71 -5.88 -7.33
N SER A 18 -7.71 -4.59 -7.05
CA SER A 18 -6.58 -3.88 -6.46
C SER A 18 -6.85 -3.56 -5.00
N ILE A 19 -5.79 -3.59 -4.20
CA ILE A 19 -5.84 -3.29 -2.78
C ILE A 19 -4.68 -2.37 -2.40
N ILE A 20 -4.95 -1.48 -1.46
CA ILE A 20 -3.96 -0.67 -0.77
C ILE A 20 -3.95 -1.14 0.68
N MET A 21 -2.80 -1.65 1.11
CA MET A 21 -2.58 -2.09 2.48
C MET A 21 -1.42 -1.32 3.10
N ASP A 22 -1.60 -0.95 4.35
CA ASP A 22 -0.56 -0.34 5.17
C ASP A 22 -0.06 -1.34 6.20
N SER A 23 1.24 -1.28 6.47
CA SER A 23 1.92 -1.95 7.56
C SER A 23 2.67 -0.88 8.33
N PHE A 24 2.45 -0.78 9.64
CA PHE A 24 3.15 0.18 10.47
C PHE A 24 3.83 -0.52 11.66
N GLY A 25 5.14 -0.70 11.57
CA GLY A 25 5.94 -1.41 12.58
C GLY A 25 5.95 -2.94 12.45
N LEU A 26 5.09 -3.52 11.61
CA LEU A 26 4.97 -4.98 11.44
C LEU A 26 6.11 -5.60 10.63
N PHE A 27 6.57 -4.92 9.59
CA PHE A 27 7.68 -5.40 8.77
C PHE A 27 8.93 -4.56 9.00
N GLU A 28 10.07 -5.24 9.04
CA GLU A 28 11.37 -4.60 9.07
C GLU A 28 11.77 -4.12 7.66
N LYS A 29 11.25 -4.77 6.60
CA LYS A 29 11.65 -4.51 5.22
C LYS A 29 10.47 -4.59 4.25
N LYS A 30 10.38 -3.61 3.34
CA LYS A 30 9.39 -3.54 2.24
C LYS A 30 9.24 -4.86 1.46
N TRP A 31 10.35 -5.55 1.19
CA TRP A 31 10.35 -6.76 0.37
C TRP A 31 9.70 -7.98 1.06
N GLN A 32 9.73 -8.07 2.40
CA GLN A 32 9.04 -9.16 3.12
C GLN A 32 7.53 -9.05 2.92
N PHE A 33 7.03 -7.81 2.97
CA PHE A 33 5.62 -7.54 2.73
C PHE A 33 5.21 -7.85 1.28
N SER A 34 6.06 -7.44 0.31
CA SER A 34 5.86 -7.78 -1.10
C SER A 34 5.81 -9.29 -1.34
N ALA A 35 6.72 -10.06 -0.72
CA ALA A 35 6.80 -11.50 -0.91
C ALA A 35 5.55 -12.24 -0.38
N ASP A 36 4.99 -11.82 0.75
CA ASP A 36 3.79 -12.44 1.33
C ASP A 36 2.56 -12.28 0.41
N LEU A 37 2.39 -11.08 -0.13
CA LEU A 37 1.31 -10.77 -1.07
C LEU A 37 1.47 -11.49 -2.41
N ILE A 38 2.69 -11.59 -2.95
CA ILE A 38 2.98 -12.38 -4.15
C ILE A 38 2.63 -13.84 -3.93
N LYS A 39 2.96 -14.39 -2.77
CA LYS A 39 2.63 -15.78 -2.41
C LYS A 39 1.13 -16.02 -2.28
N LYS A 40 0.35 -15.00 -1.95
CA LYS A 40 -1.13 -15.01 -1.93
C LYS A 40 -1.77 -14.82 -3.31
N GLY A 41 -0.99 -14.61 -4.37
CA GLY A 41 -1.49 -14.40 -5.74
C GLY A 41 -1.68 -12.93 -6.12
N PHE A 42 -1.23 -11.98 -5.30
CA PHE A 42 -1.29 -10.56 -5.62
C PHE A 42 0.00 -10.10 -6.33
N LYS A 43 -0.14 -9.33 -7.40
CA LYS A 43 0.97 -8.64 -8.05
C LYS A 43 1.21 -7.31 -7.36
N ILE A 44 2.40 -7.11 -6.81
CA ILE A 44 2.79 -5.81 -6.27
C ILE A 44 2.95 -4.83 -7.43
N LEU A 45 2.25 -3.70 -7.33
CA LEU A 45 2.33 -2.61 -8.29
C LEU A 45 3.24 -1.51 -7.76
N GLU A 46 3.05 -1.13 -6.50
CA GLU A 46 3.84 -0.06 -5.89
C GLU A 46 4.02 -0.32 -4.39
N VAL A 47 5.18 0.08 -3.85
CA VAL A 47 5.47 0.04 -2.43
C VAL A 47 6.18 1.32 -2.01
N SER A 48 5.60 2.03 -1.05
CA SER A 48 6.04 3.34 -0.58
C SER A 48 6.21 3.31 0.94
N ASP A 49 7.10 4.14 1.48
CA ASP A 49 7.24 4.33 2.94
C ASP A 49 6.76 5.71 3.37
N ASP A 50 6.54 5.91 4.67
CA ASP A 50 6.03 7.17 5.25
C ASP A 50 6.84 8.42 4.86
N SER A 51 8.13 8.29 4.57
CA SER A 51 8.93 9.41 4.07
C SER A 51 8.70 9.69 2.59
N GLN A 52 8.29 8.69 1.81
CA GLN A 52 8.14 8.73 0.35
C GLN A 52 6.70 8.95 -0.13
N PHE A 53 5.72 9.18 0.74
CA PHE A 53 4.38 9.58 0.32
C PHE A 53 3.76 10.66 1.21
N THR A 54 2.92 11.51 0.62
CA THR A 54 2.15 12.53 1.32
C THR A 54 0.74 12.03 1.60
N GLU A 55 0.20 12.49 2.73
CA GLU A 55 -1.20 12.36 3.11
C GLU A 55 -2.09 12.97 2.00
N GLY A 56 -2.67 12.10 1.18
CA GLY A 56 -3.74 12.47 0.25
C GLY A 56 -5.09 12.37 0.95
N ASN A 57 -5.89 11.37 0.56
CA ASN A 57 -7.19 11.04 1.16
C ASN A 57 -7.13 9.81 2.10
N ILE A 58 -5.91 9.31 2.34
CA ILE A 58 -5.64 8.17 3.21
C ILE A 58 -4.78 8.68 4.36
N PRO A 59 -5.34 8.85 5.58
CA PRO A 59 -4.55 9.34 6.72
C PRO A 59 -3.38 8.39 7.05
N LEU A 60 -2.31 8.90 7.63
CA LEU A 60 -1.28 8.05 8.21
C LEU A 60 -1.82 7.36 9.47
N LEU A 61 -1.30 6.17 9.80
CA LEU A 61 -1.55 5.61 11.13
C LEU A 61 -0.59 6.31 12.09
N VAL A 62 -1.16 6.87 13.15
CA VAL A 62 -0.38 7.53 14.21
C VAL A 62 0.21 6.50 15.17
N GLU A 63 -0.36 5.29 15.24
CA GLU A 63 0.01 4.26 16.22
C GLU A 63 0.50 2.97 15.54
N PRO A 64 1.70 2.46 15.89
CA PRO A 64 2.25 1.22 15.36
C PRO A 64 1.30 0.06 15.64
N SER A 65 1.10 -0.79 14.65
CA SER A 65 0.18 -1.92 14.73
C SER A 65 0.82 -3.18 14.19
N ASP A 66 0.79 -4.25 14.97
CA ASP A 66 1.20 -5.60 14.57
C ASP A 66 0.24 -6.28 13.57
N LYS A 67 -0.55 -5.50 12.82
CA LYS A 67 -1.54 -6.04 11.88
C LYS A 67 -1.48 -5.30 10.55
N TYR A 68 -1.86 -6.01 9.49
CA TYR A 68 -2.09 -5.41 8.20
C TYR A 68 -3.36 -4.57 8.22
N ILE A 69 -3.29 -3.34 7.73
CA ILE A 69 -4.44 -2.44 7.65
C ILE A 69 -4.84 -2.30 6.19
N LEU A 70 -5.97 -2.87 5.80
CA LEU A 70 -6.56 -2.62 4.49
C LEU A 70 -7.16 -1.21 4.48
N ARG A 71 -6.62 -0.32 3.64
CA ARG A 71 -7.08 1.07 3.52
C ARG A 71 -8.12 1.24 2.44
N ALA A 72 -7.91 0.56 1.33
CA ALA A 72 -8.76 0.66 0.16
C ALA A 72 -8.69 -0.62 -0.65
N TYR A 73 -9.80 -0.95 -1.30
CA TYR A 73 -9.86 -1.99 -2.32
C TYR A 73 -10.75 -1.49 -3.46
N ALA A 74 -10.39 -1.90 -4.68
CA ALA A 74 -11.12 -1.60 -5.91
C ALA A 74 -11.20 -2.85 -6.75
N THR A 75 -12.26 -2.95 -7.54
CA THR A 75 -12.32 -3.86 -8.67
C THR A 75 -11.70 -3.17 -9.89
N GLY A 76 -10.85 -3.86 -10.64
CA GLY A 76 -10.03 -3.29 -11.70
C GLY A 76 -8.58 -3.04 -11.27
N LYS A 77 -7.84 -2.37 -12.16
CA LYS A 77 -6.47 -1.91 -11.91
C LYS A 77 -6.49 -0.59 -11.15
N PRO A 78 -5.50 -0.28 -10.29
CA PRO A 78 -5.41 1.03 -9.68
C PRO A 78 -5.02 2.03 -10.75
N ASP A 79 -5.47 3.27 -10.58
CA ASP A 79 -5.05 4.36 -11.43
C ASP A 79 -3.77 4.96 -10.85
N ILE A 80 -2.62 4.55 -11.39
CA ILE A 80 -1.29 5.00 -10.97
C ILE A 80 -0.80 6.01 -11.99
N VAL A 81 -0.86 7.30 -11.65
CA VAL A 81 -0.47 8.40 -12.54
C VAL A 81 0.75 9.09 -11.99
N SER A 82 1.93 8.72 -12.51
CA SER A 82 3.27 9.31 -12.28
C SER A 82 3.84 9.25 -10.85
N SER A 83 2.97 9.38 -9.85
CA SER A 83 3.22 9.46 -8.41
C SER A 83 1.91 9.37 -7.61
N LYS A 84 0.75 9.57 -8.24
CA LYS A 84 -0.54 9.51 -7.58
C LYS A 84 -1.17 8.14 -7.79
N VAL A 85 -1.38 7.40 -6.71
CA VAL A 85 -2.13 6.15 -6.73
C VAL A 85 -3.55 6.44 -6.30
N THR A 86 -4.51 6.19 -7.18
CA THR A 86 -5.95 6.38 -6.94
C THR A 86 -6.66 5.03 -7.01
N LEU A 87 -7.49 4.76 -6.01
CA LEU A 87 -8.16 3.48 -5.80
C LEU A 87 -9.49 3.72 -5.07
N ASN A 88 -10.60 3.57 -5.78
CA ASN A 88 -11.97 3.66 -5.24
C ASN A 88 -12.21 4.91 -4.36
N ASP A 89 -11.95 6.10 -4.91
CA ASP A 89 -12.04 7.42 -4.24
C ASP A 89 -10.92 7.74 -3.22
N LYS A 90 -10.15 6.73 -2.81
CA LYS A 90 -8.96 6.91 -1.99
C LYS A 90 -7.73 7.13 -2.87
N TYR A 91 -6.95 8.16 -2.57
CA TYR A 91 -5.66 8.35 -3.25
C TYR A 91 -4.58 8.78 -2.27
N TYR A 92 -3.34 8.50 -2.65
CA TYR A 92 -2.15 9.02 -2.00
C TYR A 92 -1.13 9.45 -3.06
N ILE A 93 -0.21 10.31 -2.67
CA ILE A 93 0.81 10.87 -3.57
C ILE A 93 2.17 10.36 -3.09
N CYS A 94 2.85 9.57 -3.90
CA CYS A 94 4.23 9.17 -3.71
C CYS A 94 5.16 10.28 -4.19
N ASN A 95 5.94 10.87 -3.30
CA ASN A 95 7.05 11.74 -3.67
C ASN A 95 8.29 10.87 -3.72
N ASN A 96 8.59 10.36 -4.92
CA ASN A 96 9.82 9.63 -5.20
C ASN A 96 10.94 10.57 -5.64
#